data_AF-T1DGC9-F1
#
_entry.id   AF-T1DGC9-F1
#
_cell.length_a   1.000
_cell.length_b   1.000
_cell.length_c   1.000
_cell.angle_alpha   90.00
_cell.angle_beta   90.00
_cell.angle_gamma   90.00
#
_symmetry.space_group_name_H-M   'P 1'
#
loop_
_entity.id
_entity.type
_entity.pdbx_description
1 polymer ?
#
loop_
_entity_poly.entity_id
_entity_poly.type
_entity_poly.pdbx_seq_one_letter_code
_entity_poly.pdbx_strand_id
1 'polypeptide(L)'
;NNSGTVLTINTNVYVNLIGVTITGGQAAGGGINNSGTLTATNDTISNNKAYGGQGGGIYNSGTLTATNSTISKNSALGGGQGGGIMNFGSLTATNDTISNNSADYGGGIMNFGSLTATNDTISHNSDGLGGAIENGGPTFTLAASIVADQVSGPDCAGSSPHITDAGYN
;
A
#
# COMPACT_ATOMS: atom_id res chain seq x y z
N ASN A 1 -23.87 -1.93 -6.46
CA ASN A 1 -23.67 -1.43 -5.09
C ASN A 1 -22.61 -2.27 -4.39
N ASN A 2 -21.33 -1.93 -4.56
CA ASN A 2 -20.28 -2.50 -3.71
C ASN A 2 -20.00 -1.49 -2.59
N SER A 3 -20.73 -1.61 -1.49
CA SER A 3 -20.51 -0.82 -0.27
C SER A 3 -19.54 -1.52 0.69
N GLY A 4 -18.88 -2.61 0.27
CA GLY A 4 -18.02 -3.45 1.09
C GLY A 4 -16.60 -3.57 0.56
N THR A 5 -15.76 -4.25 1.33
CA THR A 5 -14.45 -4.75 0.91
C THR A 5 -14.63 -5.85 -0.12
N VAL A 6 -13.77 -5.93 -1.14
CA VAL A 6 -13.88 -6.97 -2.19
C VAL A 6 -13.46 -8.34 -1.66
N LEU A 7 -12.35 -8.39 -0.92
CA LEU A 7 -11.79 -9.63 -0.36
C LEU A 7 -11.39 -9.45 1.10
N THR A 8 -11.91 -10.31 1.97
CA THR A 8 -11.50 -10.39 3.38
C THR A 8 -10.79 -11.71 3.65
N ILE A 9 -9.60 -11.64 4.25
CA ILE A 9 -8.77 -12.79 4.61
C ILE A 9 -8.63 -12.79 6.12
N ASN A 10 -9.27 -13.76 6.77
CA ASN A 10 -9.26 -13.88 8.23
C ASN A 10 -7.92 -14.45 8.74
N THR A 11 -7.67 -14.29 10.04
CA THR A 11 -6.53 -14.90 10.71
C THR A 11 -6.48 -16.41 10.47
N ASN A 12 -5.27 -16.95 10.32
CA ASN A 12 -4.99 -18.36 9.99
C ASN A 12 -5.52 -18.83 8.62
N VAL A 13 -5.97 -17.91 7.76
CA VAL A 13 -6.28 -18.20 6.35
C VAL A 13 -5.08 -17.86 5.48
N TYR A 14 -4.77 -18.75 4.53
CA TYR A 14 -3.79 -18.53 3.47
C TYR A 14 -4.52 -18.32 2.14
N VAL A 15 -4.20 -17.25 1.44
CA VAL A 15 -4.73 -16.94 0.10
C VAL A 15 -3.57 -16.66 -0.84
N ASN A 16 -3.66 -17.24 -2.03
CA ASN A 16 -2.75 -16.97 -3.14
C ASN A 16 -3.56 -16.42 -4.32
N LEU A 17 -3.29 -15.17 -4.67
CA LEU A 17 -3.88 -14.48 -5.82
C LEU A 17 -2.86 -14.46 -6.96
N ILE A 18 -3.31 -14.82 -8.15
CA ILE A 18 -2.48 -14.84 -9.35
C ILE A 18 -3.27 -14.30 -10.54
N GLY A 19 -2.84 -13.17 -11.09
CA GLY A 19 -3.41 -12.61 -12.33
C GLY A 19 -4.83 -12.08 -12.17
N VAL A 20 -5.26 -11.69 -10.96
CA VAL A 20 -6.62 -11.20 -10.70
C VAL A 20 -6.68 -9.68 -10.69
N THR A 21 -7.88 -9.15 -10.92
CA THR A 21 -8.17 -7.72 -10.74
C THR A 21 -9.12 -7.52 -9.56
N ILE A 22 -8.71 -6.71 -8.59
CA ILE A 22 -9.52 -6.31 -7.43
C ILE A 22 -9.86 -4.83 -7.55
N THR A 23 -11.16 -4.53 -7.73
CA THR A 23 -11.63 -3.17 -7.99
C THR A 23 -13.03 -2.89 -7.43
N GLY A 24 -13.35 -1.62 -7.25
CA GLY A 24 -14.68 -1.15 -6.89
C GLY A 24 -15.08 -1.39 -5.44
N GLY A 25 -14.15 -1.75 -4.57
CA GLY A 25 -14.39 -1.82 -3.13
C GLY A 25 -14.51 -0.43 -2.50
N GLN A 26 -15.36 -0.29 -1.47
CA GLN A 26 -15.72 1.02 -0.90
C GLN A 26 -15.69 1.06 0.65
N ALA A 27 -15.14 0.04 1.32
CA ALA A 27 -15.06 -0.02 2.79
C ALA A 27 -13.60 0.06 3.28
N ALA A 28 -13.36 -0.12 4.59
CA ALA A 28 -12.00 -0.23 5.12
C ALA A 28 -11.27 -1.45 4.51
N GLY A 29 -10.02 -1.26 4.07
CA GLY A 29 -9.32 -2.22 3.21
C GLY A 29 -9.91 -2.28 1.81
N GLY A 30 -10.41 -1.17 1.26
CA GLY A 30 -11.29 -1.06 0.08
C GLY A 30 -11.29 -2.28 -0.84
N GLY A 31 -10.16 -2.60 -1.46
CA GLY A 31 -10.00 -3.84 -2.22
C GLY A 31 -9.86 -5.07 -1.31
N ILE A 32 -8.78 -5.12 -0.54
CA ILE A 32 -8.41 -6.26 0.28
C ILE A 32 -8.26 -5.87 1.76
N ASN A 33 -8.90 -6.63 2.64
CA ASN A 33 -8.63 -6.61 4.08
C ASN A 33 -7.97 -7.94 4.50
N ASN A 34 -6.67 -7.90 4.83
CA ASN A 34 -5.87 -9.06 5.17
C ASN A 34 -5.46 -9.08 6.64
N SER A 35 -6.02 -10.03 7.40
CA SER A 35 -5.59 -10.42 8.74
C SER A 35 -4.91 -11.80 8.79
N GLY A 36 -4.78 -12.46 7.63
CA GLY A 36 -4.17 -13.78 7.47
C GLY A 36 -2.82 -13.71 6.75
N THR A 37 -2.59 -14.64 5.82
CA THR A 37 -1.43 -14.63 4.93
C THR A 37 -1.89 -14.51 3.48
N LEU A 38 -1.41 -13.47 2.80
CA LEU A 38 -1.71 -13.19 1.40
C LEU A 38 -0.44 -13.17 0.57
N THR A 39 -0.43 -13.97 -0.49
CA THR A 39 0.49 -13.83 -1.62
C THR A 39 -0.28 -13.28 -2.81
N ALA A 40 0.15 -12.14 -3.35
CA ALA A 40 -0.45 -11.48 -4.51
C ALA A 40 0.59 -11.38 -5.64
N THR A 41 0.33 -12.03 -6.77
CA THR A 41 1.30 -12.18 -7.87
C THR A 41 0.69 -11.81 -9.21
N ASN A 42 1.31 -10.88 -9.93
CA ASN A 42 0.79 -10.40 -11.23
C ASN A 42 -0.65 -9.83 -11.13
N ASP A 43 -1.02 -9.28 -9.98
CA ASP A 43 -2.37 -8.81 -9.72
C ASP A 43 -2.52 -7.32 -10.03
N THR A 44 -3.75 -6.89 -10.29
CA THR A 44 -4.12 -5.47 -10.40
C THR A 44 -5.11 -5.10 -9.31
N ILE A 45 -4.69 -4.27 -8.37
CA ILE A 45 -5.53 -3.78 -7.27
C ILE A 45 -5.75 -2.30 -7.50
N SER A 46 -6.93 -1.94 -8.00
CA SER A 46 -7.16 -0.58 -8.47
C SER A 46 -8.57 -0.04 -8.30
N ASN A 47 -8.68 1.29 -8.26
CA ASN A 47 -9.96 2.00 -8.15
C ASN A 47 -10.80 1.55 -6.94
N ASN A 48 -10.13 1.20 -5.84
CA ASN A 48 -10.77 0.93 -4.57
C ASN A 48 -10.73 2.16 -3.66
N LYS A 49 -11.73 2.30 -2.80
CA LYS A 49 -11.91 3.44 -1.91
C LYS A 49 -12.19 2.98 -0.50
N ALA A 50 -11.65 3.68 0.49
CA ALA A 50 -12.02 3.55 1.89
C ALA A 50 -12.57 4.88 2.40
N TYR A 51 -13.88 4.96 2.64
CA TYR A 51 -14.52 6.16 3.21
C TYR A 51 -14.38 6.17 4.74
N GLY A 52 -13.69 7.15 5.31
CA GLY A 52 -13.43 7.24 6.75
C GLY A 52 -12.61 6.06 7.28
N GLY A 53 -11.85 5.41 6.40
CA GLY A 53 -11.22 4.12 6.63
C GLY A 53 -9.75 4.08 6.24
N GLN A 54 -9.19 2.89 6.35
CA GLN A 54 -7.76 2.59 6.32
C GLN A 54 -7.47 1.67 5.13
N GLY A 55 -6.38 1.89 4.39
CA GLY A 55 -5.99 1.02 3.28
C GLY A 55 -6.96 1.10 2.10
N GLY A 56 -6.83 2.12 1.25
CA GLY A 56 -7.73 2.33 0.11
C GLY A 56 -7.74 1.14 -0.86
N GLY A 57 -6.55 0.60 -1.16
CA GLY A 57 -6.38 -0.63 -1.94
C GLY A 57 -6.34 -1.85 -1.04
N ILE A 58 -5.38 -1.86 -0.11
CA ILE A 58 -5.11 -2.98 0.78
C ILE A 58 -4.95 -2.48 2.22
N TYR A 59 -5.66 -3.11 3.14
CA TYR A 59 -5.38 -3.05 4.58
C TYR A 59 -4.72 -4.36 5.00
N ASN A 60 -3.51 -4.31 5.54
CA ASN A 60 -2.76 -5.48 5.98
C ASN A 60 -2.44 -5.40 7.49
N SER A 61 -3.10 -6.26 8.28
CA SER A 61 -2.75 -6.54 9.69
C SER A 61 -2.10 -7.92 9.87
N GLY A 62 -2.05 -8.73 8.80
CA GLY A 62 -1.38 -10.03 8.76
C GLY A 62 -0.04 -9.99 8.01
N THR A 63 0.19 -11.00 7.16
CA THR A 63 1.37 -11.05 6.28
C THR A 63 0.94 -10.88 4.83
N LEU A 64 1.60 -9.96 4.13
CA LEU A 64 1.41 -9.67 2.72
C LEU A 64 2.73 -9.78 1.98
N THR A 65 2.74 -10.61 0.92
CA THR A 65 3.78 -10.61 -0.11
C THR A 65 3.13 -10.20 -1.43
N ALA A 66 3.52 -9.04 -1.95
CA ALA A 66 3.14 -8.58 -3.27
C ALA A 66 4.33 -8.78 -4.22
N THR A 67 4.06 -9.26 -5.43
CA THR A 67 5.09 -9.45 -6.45
C THR A 67 4.54 -9.19 -7.84
N ASN A 68 5.29 -8.45 -8.66
CA ASN A 68 4.94 -8.11 -10.05
C ASN A 68 3.50 -7.54 -10.19
N SER A 69 2.99 -6.87 -9.16
CA SER A 69 1.61 -6.42 -9.09
C SER A 69 1.50 -4.92 -9.30
N THR A 70 0.33 -4.48 -9.75
CA THR A 70 0.02 -3.06 -9.91
C THR A 70 -1.03 -2.65 -8.87
N ILE A 71 -0.65 -1.75 -7.97
CA ILE A 71 -1.52 -1.19 -6.95
C ILE A 71 -1.72 0.29 -7.29
N SER A 72 -2.86 0.63 -7.89
CA SER A 72 -3.03 1.97 -8.44
C SER A 72 -4.42 2.57 -8.34
N LYS A 73 -4.50 3.91 -8.31
CA LYS A 73 -5.78 4.64 -8.29
C LYS A 73 -6.67 4.25 -7.10
N ASN A 74 -6.07 3.84 -5.99
CA ASN A 74 -6.80 3.56 -4.77
C ASN A 74 -6.82 4.80 -3.87
N SER A 75 -7.84 4.95 -3.04
CA SER A 75 -7.97 6.14 -2.20
C SER A 75 -8.49 5.85 -0.79
N ALA A 76 -7.84 6.42 0.23
CA ALA A 76 -8.38 6.50 1.59
C ALA A 76 -8.84 7.94 1.84
N LEU A 77 -10.12 8.13 2.20
CA LEU A 77 -10.76 9.45 2.27
C LEU A 77 -11.17 9.80 3.71
N GLY A 78 -11.12 11.08 4.06
CA GLY A 78 -11.71 11.62 5.30
C GLY A 78 -10.89 11.31 6.55
N GLY A 79 -9.60 11.68 6.56
CA GLY A 79 -8.62 11.29 7.57
C GLY A 79 -7.98 9.92 7.27
N GLY A 80 -8.10 9.44 6.03
CA GLY A 80 -7.69 8.10 5.64
C GLY A 80 -6.18 7.96 5.52
N GLN A 81 -5.68 6.74 5.77
CA GLN A 81 -4.25 6.43 5.75
C GLN A 81 -3.97 5.26 4.82
N GLY A 82 -2.85 5.31 4.09
CA GLY A 82 -2.44 4.25 3.16
C GLY A 82 -3.36 4.17 1.95
N GLY A 83 -3.17 5.06 0.98
CA GLY A 83 -4.04 5.14 -0.19
C GLY A 83 -3.99 3.85 -1.02
N GLY A 84 -2.77 3.40 -1.31
CA GLY A 84 -2.52 2.08 -1.91
C GLY A 84 -2.57 1.00 -0.86
N ILE A 85 -1.66 1.07 0.11
CA ILE A 85 -1.49 0.06 1.15
C ILE A 85 -1.39 0.72 2.53
N MET A 86 -2.15 0.21 3.49
CA MET A 86 -1.89 0.45 4.91
C MET A 86 -1.40 -0.83 5.56
N ASN A 87 -0.22 -0.79 6.17
CA ASN A 87 0.43 -1.95 6.77
C ASN A 87 0.63 -1.79 8.28
N PHE A 88 -0.10 -2.59 9.06
CA PHE A 88 0.14 -2.83 10.48
C PHE A 88 0.92 -4.13 10.75
N GLY A 89 0.92 -5.06 9.79
CA GLY A 89 1.60 -6.34 9.89
C GLY A 89 2.96 -6.36 9.17
N SER A 90 3.21 -7.41 8.40
CA SER A 90 4.42 -7.56 7.58
C SER A 90 4.09 -7.39 6.10
N LEU A 91 4.82 -6.51 5.42
CA LEU A 91 4.72 -6.27 3.99
C LEU A 91 6.09 -6.49 3.33
N THR A 92 6.10 -7.39 2.36
CA THR A 92 7.17 -7.51 1.35
C THR A 92 6.58 -7.15 -0.01
N ALA A 93 7.09 -6.09 -0.62
CA ALA A 93 6.79 -5.67 -2.00
C ALA A 93 8.02 -5.95 -2.88
N THR A 94 7.80 -6.47 -4.08
CA THR A 94 8.89 -6.80 -5.00
C THR A 94 8.47 -6.69 -6.46
N ASN A 95 9.19 -5.88 -7.24
CA ASN A 95 8.87 -5.62 -8.65
C ASN A 95 7.45 -5.07 -8.85
N ASP A 96 6.90 -4.38 -7.85
CA ASP A 96 5.55 -3.86 -7.88
C ASP A 96 5.54 -2.44 -8.46
N THR A 97 4.40 -2.05 -9.04
CA THR A 97 4.10 -0.66 -9.39
C THR A 97 3.02 -0.13 -8.46
N ILE A 98 3.38 0.82 -7.59
CA ILE A 98 2.47 1.46 -6.63
C ILE A 98 2.29 2.92 -7.05
N SER A 99 1.19 3.23 -7.73
CA SER A 99 1.06 4.56 -8.32
C SER A 99 -0.33 5.17 -8.32
N ASN A 100 -0.38 6.50 -8.39
CA ASN A 100 -1.65 7.23 -8.46
C ASN A 100 -2.59 6.92 -7.29
N ASN A 101 -2.06 6.52 -6.14
CA ASN A 101 -2.86 6.29 -4.94
C ASN A 101 -2.90 7.56 -4.09
N SER A 102 -3.98 7.73 -3.32
CA SER A 102 -4.21 8.94 -2.54
C SER A 102 -4.72 8.67 -1.12
N ALA A 103 -4.18 9.36 -0.14
CA ALA A 103 -4.65 9.36 1.24
C ALA A 103 -4.39 10.72 1.90
N ASP A 104 -4.75 10.90 3.16
CA ASP A 104 -4.29 12.08 3.91
C ASP A 104 -2.87 11.84 4.47
N TYR A 105 -2.48 10.57 4.65
CA TYR A 105 -1.17 10.11 5.13
C TYR A 105 -0.73 8.84 4.39
N GLY A 106 0.47 8.83 3.82
CA GLY A 106 1.02 7.69 3.08
C GLY A 106 0.22 7.38 1.81
N GLY A 107 0.36 8.23 0.80
CA GLY A 107 -0.43 8.15 -0.43
C GLY A 107 -0.31 6.79 -1.12
N GLY A 108 0.93 6.29 -1.24
CA GLY A 108 1.23 4.95 -1.74
C GLY A 108 1.15 3.93 -0.61
N ILE A 109 2.02 4.09 0.39
CA ILE A 109 2.12 3.17 1.54
C ILE A 109 2.15 3.95 2.85
N MET A 110 1.29 3.55 3.79
CA MET A 110 1.42 3.89 5.21
C MET A 110 1.89 2.65 5.96
N ASN A 111 3.07 2.71 6.58
CA ASN A 111 3.65 1.59 7.32
C ASN A 111 3.74 1.88 8.83
N PHE A 112 3.02 1.09 9.62
CA PHE A 112 3.14 0.99 11.08
C PHE A 112 3.77 -0.34 11.54
N GLY A 113 3.84 -1.33 10.66
CA GLY A 113 4.50 -2.61 10.91
C GLY A 113 5.89 -2.68 10.27
N SER A 114 6.17 -3.78 9.58
CA SER A 114 7.43 -4.01 8.87
C SER A 114 7.25 -3.88 7.37
N LEU A 115 8.12 -3.11 6.72
CA LEU A 115 8.13 -2.92 5.27
C LEU A 115 9.52 -3.25 4.67
N THR A 116 9.53 -4.21 3.74
CA THR A 116 10.62 -4.41 2.79
C THR A 116 10.09 -4.17 1.38
N ALA A 117 10.67 -3.20 0.67
CA ALA A 117 10.38 -2.88 -0.73
C ALA A 117 11.64 -3.09 -1.57
N THR A 118 11.53 -3.80 -2.69
CA THR A 118 12.68 -4.12 -3.54
C THR A 118 12.34 -4.10 -5.02
N ASN A 119 13.10 -3.34 -5.82
CA ASN A 119 12.88 -3.19 -7.26
C ASN A 119 11.46 -2.71 -7.62
N ASP A 120 10.87 -1.92 -6.72
CA ASP A 120 9.52 -1.38 -6.91
C ASP A 120 9.58 -0.01 -7.58
N THR A 121 8.50 0.36 -8.28
CA THR A 121 8.27 1.74 -8.74
C THR A 121 7.11 2.34 -7.97
N ILE A 122 7.39 3.36 -7.17
CA ILE A 122 6.42 4.03 -6.31
C ILE A 122 6.32 5.49 -6.76
N SER A 123 5.28 5.84 -7.52
CA SER A 123 5.22 7.16 -8.17
C SER A 123 3.82 7.74 -8.29
N HIS A 124 3.72 9.06 -8.46
CA HIS A 124 2.45 9.76 -8.61
C HIS A 124 1.46 9.50 -7.46
N ASN A 125 1.95 9.12 -6.28
CA ASN A 125 1.11 9.00 -5.11
C ASN A 125 0.96 10.37 -4.46
N SER A 126 -0.15 10.58 -3.77
CA SER A 126 -0.49 11.85 -3.15
C SER A 126 -0.92 11.61 -1.72
N ASP A 127 -0.28 12.29 -0.78
CA ASP A 127 -0.93 12.56 0.48
C ASP A 127 -0.98 14.08 0.76
N GLY A 128 -1.84 14.48 1.70
CA GLY A 128 -2.11 15.89 1.98
C GLY A 128 -0.90 16.67 2.52
N LEU A 129 0.18 15.99 2.91
CA LEU A 129 1.42 16.56 3.46
C LEU A 129 2.67 16.23 2.62
N GLY A 130 2.47 15.42 1.60
CA GLY A 130 3.36 14.95 0.56
C GLY A 130 4.33 13.81 0.91
N GLY A 131 3.85 12.58 0.89
CA GLY A 131 4.62 11.33 0.99
C GLY A 131 4.12 10.25 0.03
N ALA A 132 5.03 9.57 -0.69
CA ALA A 132 4.69 8.29 -1.32
C ALA A 132 4.60 7.20 -0.25
N ILE A 133 5.55 7.21 0.68
CA ILE A 133 5.67 6.27 1.78
C ILE A 133 5.78 7.04 3.10
N GLU A 134 4.90 6.76 4.04
CA GLU A 134 5.04 7.22 5.41
C GLU A 134 5.31 6.03 6.34
N ASN A 135 6.42 6.09 7.08
CA ASN A 135 6.85 5.02 7.97
C ASN A 135 6.82 5.47 9.45
N GLY A 136 5.82 4.99 10.18
CA GLY A 136 5.78 5.00 11.64
C GLY A 136 6.21 3.66 12.28
N GLY A 137 6.56 2.67 11.45
CA GLY A 137 6.90 1.33 11.89
C GLY A 137 8.36 1.13 12.34
N PRO A 138 8.64 0.02 13.03
CA PRO A 138 9.97 -0.31 13.52
C PRO A 138 10.98 -0.65 12.41
N THR A 139 10.53 -1.11 11.24
CA THR A 139 11.42 -1.48 10.13
C THR A 139 10.94 -0.92 8.80
N PHE A 140 11.89 -0.38 8.04
CA PHE A 140 11.72 0.12 6.69
C PHE A 140 12.99 -0.19 5.91
N THR A 141 12.88 -0.95 4.83
CA THR A 141 13.98 -1.25 3.91
C THR A 141 13.52 -0.98 2.49
N LEU A 142 14.29 -0.16 1.78
CA LEU A 142 14.10 0.15 0.36
C LEU A 142 15.38 -0.24 -0.38
N ALA A 143 15.28 -1.08 -1.40
CA ALA A 143 16.44 -1.55 -2.16
C ALA A 143 16.15 -1.58 -3.66
N ALA A 144 16.98 -0.93 -4.47
CA ALA A 144 16.82 -0.88 -5.92
C ALA A 144 15.43 -0.41 -6.41
N SER A 145 14.65 0.26 -5.56
CA SER A 145 13.34 0.80 -5.90
C SER A 145 13.44 2.26 -6.31
N ILE A 146 12.50 2.70 -7.14
CA ILE A 146 12.32 4.10 -7.55
C ILE A 146 11.16 4.67 -6.73
N VAL A 147 11.40 5.78 -6.02
CA VAL A 147 10.35 6.58 -5.39
C VAL A 147 10.49 7.99 -5.94
N ALA A 148 9.58 8.39 -6.82
CA ALA A 148 9.69 9.64 -7.57
C ALA A 148 8.33 10.13 -8.10
N ASP A 149 8.28 11.38 -8.56
CA ASP A 149 7.10 12.00 -9.18
C ASP A 149 5.84 11.99 -8.29
N GLN A 150 5.99 12.14 -6.97
CA GLN A 150 4.81 12.29 -6.10
C GLN A 150 4.13 13.64 -6.34
N VAL A 151 2.82 13.68 -6.09
CA VAL A 151 2.01 14.87 -6.39
C VAL A 151 2.41 16.07 -5.51
N SER A 152 2.94 15.83 -4.32
CA SER A 152 3.48 16.85 -3.41
C SER A 152 4.39 16.22 -2.35
N GLY A 153 5.23 17.07 -1.73
CA GLY A 153 6.16 16.80 -0.59
C GLY A 153 7.24 15.73 -0.83
N PRO A 154 7.97 15.32 0.23
CA PRO A 154 9.05 14.32 0.12
C PRO A 154 8.59 12.95 -0.38
N ASP A 155 9.48 12.20 -1.02
CA ASP A 155 9.18 10.82 -1.44
C ASP A 155 8.85 9.89 -0.27
N CYS A 156 9.57 10.05 0.85
CA CYS A 156 9.36 9.27 2.07
C CYS A 156 9.33 10.18 3.33
N ALA A 157 8.46 9.88 4.29
CA ALA A 157 8.33 10.57 5.58
C ALA A 157 8.26 9.58 6.75
N GLY A 158 8.55 10.02 7.99
CA GLY A 158 8.46 9.18 9.19
C GLY A 158 9.54 9.41 10.26
N SER A 159 9.38 8.81 11.44
CA SER A 159 10.19 9.06 12.65
C SER A 159 11.26 8.00 12.97
N SER A 160 11.49 7.02 12.10
CA SER A 160 12.49 5.95 12.31
C SER A 160 13.79 6.19 11.51
N PRO A 161 14.97 5.79 12.04
CA PRO A 161 16.27 6.39 11.68
C PRO A 161 16.89 5.99 10.33
N HIS A 162 16.20 5.26 9.45
CA HIS A 162 16.81 4.66 8.26
C HIS A 162 15.94 4.79 7.00
N ILE A 163 15.58 6.02 6.62
CA ILE A 163 15.27 6.28 5.20
C ILE A 163 16.62 6.43 4.49
N THR A 164 17.28 5.30 4.18
CA THR A 164 18.37 5.28 3.20
C THR A 164 17.73 4.99 1.85
N ASP A 165 17.19 6.04 1.23
CA ASP A 165 16.95 6.00 -0.19
C ASP A 165 18.32 5.98 -0.89
N ALA A 166 18.70 4.82 -1.41
CA ALA A 166 19.86 4.69 -2.29
C ALA A 166 19.51 5.06 -3.74
N GLY A 167 18.33 5.65 -3.97
CA GLY A 167 17.76 5.98 -5.26
C GLY A 167 18.76 6.70 -6.16
N TYR A 168 18.88 6.18 -7.37
CA TYR A 168 19.20 7.03 -8.50
C TYR A 168 18.04 8.00 -8.67
N ASN A 169 18.26 9.22 -8.17
CA ASN A 169 17.63 10.42 -8.70
C ASN A 169 18.20 10.71 -10.10
#